data_AF-A0A431PGQ4-F1
#
_entry.id   AF-A0A431PGQ4-F1
#
_cell.length_a   1.000
_cell.length_b   1.000
_cell.length_c   1.000
_cell.angle_alpha   90.00
_cell.angle_beta   90.00
_cell.angle_gamma   90.00
#
_symmetry.space_group_name_H-M   'P 1'
#
loop_
_entity.id
_entity.type
_entity.pdbx_description
1 polymer ?
#
loop_
_entity_poly.entity_id
_entity_poly.type
_entity_poly.pdbx_seq_one_letter_code
_entity_poly.pdbx_strand_id
1 'polypeptide(L)'
;MDEPIFRALQEWARLETAHHQAKSAAENGAARAREALSLKEAEILAMLARTRCDAIAQVRFCATLLERSFGETGALAAGVMQNAANVLDWAET
;
A
#
# COMPACT_ATOMS: atom_id res chain seq x y z
N MET A 1 12.04 -10.11 11.76
CA MET A 1 10.80 -10.50 11.05
C MET A 1 11.11 -10.38 9.56
N ASP A 2 11.39 -11.51 8.92
CA ASP A 2 11.86 -11.59 7.51
C ASP A 2 10.71 -12.00 6.58
N GLU A 3 9.58 -11.32 6.75
CA GLU A 3 8.36 -11.67 6.03
C GLU A 3 8.34 -10.96 4.66
N PRO A 4 8.16 -11.70 3.54
CA PRO A 4 8.23 -11.13 2.20
C PRO A 4 7.33 -9.91 1.98
N ILE A 5 6.12 -9.92 2.55
CA ILE A 5 5.17 -8.81 2.39
C ILE A 5 5.64 -7.54 3.09
N PHE A 6 6.23 -7.64 4.27
CA PHE A 6 6.76 -6.49 5.00
C PHE A 6 7.96 -5.87 4.27
N ARG A 7 8.83 -6.70 3.69
CA ARG A 7 9.92 -6.20 2.83
C ARG A 7 9.39 -5.50 1.58
N ALA A 8 8.35 -6.05 0.95
CA ALA A 8 7.71 -5.43 -0.21
C ALA A 8 7.05 -4.09 0.14
N LEU A 9 6.36 -4.02 1.29
CA LEU A 9 5.74 -2.79 1.80
C LEU A 9 6.77 -1.72 2.17
N GLN A 10 7.90 -2.10 2.76
CA GLN A 10 9.02 -1.18 3.03
C GLN A 10 9.59 -0.59 1.73
N GLU A 11 9.80 -1.43 0.72
CA GLU A 11 10.27 -0.97 -0.58
C GLU A 11 9.23 -0.08 -1.27
N TRP A 12 7.94 -0.42 -1.16
CA TRP A 12 6.86 0.43 -1.66
C TRP A 12 6.88 1.81 -1.00
N ALA A 13 7.01 1.91 0.33
CA ALA A 13 7.07 3.18 1.04
C ALA A 13 8.29 4.03 0.62
N ARG A 14 9.43 3.37 0.36
CA ARG A 14 10.63 4.03 -0.17
C ARG A 14 10.39 4.59 -1.57
N LEU A 15 9.79 3.81 -2.46
CA LEU A 15 9.45 4.22 -3.84
C LEU A 15 8.39 5.33 -3.86
N GLU A 16 7.39 5.25 -2.98
CA GLU A 16 6.36 6.27 -2.83
C GLU A 16 6.99 7.60 -2.42
N THR A 17 7.86 7.58 -1.41
CA THR A 17 8.60 8.78 -0.96
C THR A 17 9.42 9.39 -2.10
N ALA A 18 10.15 8.56 -2.84
CA ALA A 18 10.95 9.02 -3.99
C ALA A 18 10.07 9.61 -5.10
N HIS A 19 8.91 9.01 -5.40
CA HIS A 19 7.96 9.54 -6.37
C HIS A 19 7.40 10.89 -5.94
N HIS A 20 7.02 11.04 -4.66
CA HIS A 20 6.54 12.30 -4.12
C HIS A 20 7.59 13.40 -4.20
N GLN A 21 8.84 13.10 -3.83
CA GLN A 21 9.95 14.06 -3.93
C GLN A 21 10.19 14.51 -5.39
N ALA A 22 10.28 13.56 -6.33
CA ALA A 22 10.47 13.87 -7.75
C ALA A 22 9.30 14.67 -8.34
N LYS A 23 8.07 14.37 -7.92
CA LYS A 23 6.86 15.10 -8.33
C LYS A 23 6.88 16.54 -7.81
N SER A 24 7.22 16.74 -6.54
CA SER A 24 7.31 18.07 -5.92
C SER A 24 8.43 18.92 -6.53
N ALA A 25 9.53 18.31 -6.94
CA ALA A 25 10.65 18.99 -7.60
C ALA A 25 10.44 19.22 -9.11
N ALA A 26 9.30 18.81 -9.69
CA ALA A 26 9.00 18.86 -11.12
C ALA A 26 10.08 18.20 -12.00
N GLU A 27 10.73 17.16 -11.48
CA GLU A 27 11.83 16.49 -12.15
C GLU A 27 11.33 15.48 -13.20
N ASN A 28 12.11 15.32 -14.28
CA ASN A 28 11.90 14.27 -15.28
C ASN A 28 11.97 12.83 -14.71
N GLY A 29 12.38 12.66 -13.45
CA GLY A 29 12.38 11.39 -12.72
C GLY A 29 11.01 10.92 -12.23
N ALA A 30 10.00 11.81 -12.16
CA ALA A 30 8.71 11.50 -11.56
C ALA A 30 7.95 10.38 -12.27
N ALA A 31 8.02 10.32 -13.61
CA ALA A 31 7.37 9.28 -14.41
C ALA A 31 7.99 7.89 -14.19
N ARG A 32 9.32 7.80 -14.20
CA ARG A 32 10.05 6.54 -13.92
C ARG A 32 9.83 6.07 -12.49
N ALA A 33 9.81 6.99 -11.52
CA ALA A 33 9.48 6.68 -10.14
C ALA A 33 8.04 6.16 -10.01
N ARG A 34 7.08 6.71 -10.77
CA ARG A 34 5.70 6.21 -10.79
C ARG A 34 5.60 4.80 -11.36
N GLU A 35 6.30 4.51 -12.44
CA GLU A 35 6.31 3.18 -13.06
C GLU A 35 6.82 2.11 -12.08
N ALA A 36 7.95 2.37 -11.43
CA ALA A 36 8.50 1.48 -10.40
C ALA A 36 7.53 1.29 -9.23
N LEU A 37 6.87 2.36 -8.78
CA LEU A 37 5.83 2.30 -7.74
C LEU A 37 4.65 1.41 -8.17
N SER A 38 4.14 1.58 -9.39
CA SER A 38 3.02 0.78 -9.92
C SER A 38 3.34 -0.71 -10.01
N LEU A 39 4.56 -1.06 -10.45
CA LEU A 39 5.01 -2.46 -10.48
C LEU A 39 5.04 -3.06 -9.08
N LYS A 40 5.51 -2.31 -8.09
CA LYS A 40 5.54 -2.75 -6.69
C LYS A 40 4.14 -2.89 -6.10
N GLU A 41 3.20 -2.00 -6.46
CA GLU A 41 1.79 -2.11 -6.07
C GLU A 41 1.18 -3.43 -6.58
N ALA A 42 1.39 -3.76 -7.85
CA ALA A 42 0.91 -5.00 -8.45
C ALA A 42 1.53 -6.25 -7.80
N GLU A 43 2.83 -6.20 -7.47
CA GLU A 43 3.52 -7.28 -6.75
C GLU A 43 2.85 -7.54 -5.39
N ILE A 44 2.66 -6.50 -4.57
CA ILE A 44 2.04 -6.62 -3.23
C ILE A 44 0.62 -7.19 -3.32
N LEU A 45 -0.17 -6.76 -4.31
CA LEU A 45 -1.53 -7.28 -4.52
C LEU A 45 -1.56 -8.76 -4.93
N ALA A 46 -0.50 -9.26 -5.58
CA ALA A 46 -0.40 -10.66 -5.97
C ALA A 46 0.15 -11.57 -4.85
N MET A 47 0.64 -11.01 -3.74
CA MET A 47 1.18 -11.79 -2.63
C MET A 47 0.06 -12.47 -1.83
N LEU A 48 0.30 -13.72 -1.42
CA LEU A 48 -0.55 -14.42 -0.46
C LEU A 48 -0.06 -14.13 0.96
N ALA A 49 -0.92 -13.51 1.77
CA ALA A 49 -0.71 -13.39 3.21
C ALA A 49 -0.61 -14.77 3.85
N ARG A 50 0.43 -15.02 4.66
CA ARG A 50 0.66 -16.30 5.34
C ARG A 50 0.35 -16.22 6.83
N THR A 51 0.44 -15.02 7.39
CA THR A 51 0.10 -14.73 8.78
C THR A 51 -1.09 -13.77 8.84
N ARG A 52 -1.72 -13.68 10.02
CA ARG A 52 -2.74 -12.66 10.28
C ARG A 52 -2.14 -11.25 10.17
N CYS A 53 -0.92 -11.05 10.65
CA CYS A 53 -0.22 -9.78 10.52
C CYS A 53 0.01 -9.39 9.05
N ASP A 54 0.38 -10.34 8.18
CA ASP A 54 0.46 -10.13 6.74
C ASP A 54 -0.87 -9.65 6.17
N ALA A 55 -1.96 -10.33 6.53
CA ALA A 55 -3.30 -10.02 6.03
C ALA A 55 -3.73 -8.61 6.46
N ILE A 56 -3.52 -8.25 7.73
CA ILE A 56 -3.82 -6.90 8.24
C ILE A 56 -2.98 -5.85 7.50
N ALA A 57 -1.69 -6.09 7.31
CA ALA A 57 -0.80 -5.20 6.59
C ALA A 57 -1.26 -5.01 5.12
N GLN A 58 -1.64 -6.10 4.46
CA GLN A 58 -2.12 -6.08 3.08
C GLN A 58 -3.46 -5.33 2.94
N VAL A 59 -4.40 -5.51 3.88
CA VAL A 59 -5.68 -4.78 3.88
C VAL A 59 -5.45 -3.28 4.08
N ARG A 60 -4.57 -2.89 5.02
CA ARG A 60 -4.22 -1.47 5.23
C ARG A 60 -3.54 -0.86 4.00
N PHE A 61 -2.69 -1.62 3.31
CA PHE A 61 -2.12 -1.23 2.02
C PHE A 61 -3.21 -1.02 0.96
N CYS A 62 -4.15 -1.95 0.82
CA CYS A 62 -5.28 -1.80 -0.12
C CYS A 62 -6.12 -0.57 0.17
N ALA A 63 -6.39 -0.26 1.45
CA ALA A 63 -7.09 0.97 1.84
C ALA A 63 -6.35 2.22 1.34
N THR A 64 -5.03 2.27 1.56
CA THR A 64 -4.18 3.38 1.12
C THR A 64 -4.21 3.54 -0.42
N LEU A 65 -4.16 2.43 -1.16
CA LEU A 65 -4.21 2.46 -2.63
C LEU A 65 -5.56 2.95 -3.15
N LEU A 66 -6.66 2.51 -2.53
CA LEU A 66 -8.02 2.91 -2.90
C LEU A 66 -8.26 4.41 -2.70
N GLU A 67 -7.85 4.93 -1.55
CA GLU A 67 -7.97 6.36 -1.21
C GLU A 67 -7.25 7.25 -2.23
N ARG A 68 -6.06 6.82 -2.67
CA ARG A 68 -5.23 7.59 -3.61
C ARG A 68 -5.73 7.54 -5.06
N SER A 69 -6.38 6.46 -5.46
CA SER A 69 -6.56 6.14 -6.89
C SER A 69 -7.96 6.42 -7.44
N PHE A 70 -8.99 6.51 -6.59
CA PHE A 70 -10.39 6.49 -7.04
C PHE A 70 -11.29 7.60 -6.49
N GLY A 71 -10.70 8.70 -5.99
CA GLY A 71 -11.46 9.87 -5.52
C GLY A 71 -12.43 9.53 -4.38
N GLU A 72 -13.65 10.09 -4.39
CA GLU A 72 -14.63 9.93 -3.30
C GLU A 72 -15.07 8.47 -3.09
N THR A 73 -15.36 7.73 -4.17
CA THR A 73 -15.69 6.30 -4.10
C THR A 73 -14.51 5.49 -3.55
N GLY A 74 -13.29 5.88 -3.92
CA GLY A 74 -12.05 5.31 -3.36
C GLY A 74 -11.91 5.53 -1.87
N ALA A 75 -12.18 6.75 -1.39
CA ALA A 75 -12.13 7.09 0.02
C ALA A 75 -13.15 6.29 0.85
N LEU A 76 -14.37 6.11 0.33
CA LEU A 76 -15.38 5.28 1.00
C LEU A 76 -14.94 3.80 1.08
N ALA A 77 -14.43 3.24 -0.01
CA ALA A 77 -13.92 1.87 -0.03
C ALA A 77 -12.70 1.70 0.89
N ALA A 78 -11.80 2.69 0.95
CA ALA A 78 -10.67 2.72 1.87
C ALA A 78 -11.14 2.69 3.34
N GLY A 79 -12.17 3.48 3.69
CA GLY A 79 -12.77 3.47 5.02
C GLY A 79 -13.32 2.09 5.42
N VAL A 80 -13.99 1.40 4.49
CA VAL A 80 -14.47 0.02 4.71
C VAL A 80 -13.30 -0.94 4.96
N MET A 81 -12.24 -0.85 4.15
CA MET A 81 -11.04 -1.69 4.31
C MET A 81 -10.32 -1.42 5.63
N GLN A 82 -10.23 -0.17 6.06
CA GLN A 82 -9.60 0.20 7.33
C GLN A 82 -10.39 -0.36 8.52
N ASN A 83 -11.73 -0.32 8.47
CA ASN A 83 -12.57 -0.95 9.49
C ASN A 83 -12.40 -2.47 9.51
N ALA A 84 -12.31 -3.12 8.34
CA ALA A 84 -12.04 -4.55 8.25
C ALA A 84 -10.68 -4.91 8.89
N ALA A 85 -9.64 -4.12 8.65
CA ALA A 85 -8.34 -4.30 9.29
C ALA A 85 -8.42 -4.17 10.81
N ASN A 86 -9.17 -3.20 11.34
CA ASN A 86 -9.34 -3.00 12.78
C ASN A 86 -10.08 -4.16 13.44
N VAL A 87 -11.13 -4.70 12.80
CA VAL A 87 -11.85 -5.90 13.29
C VAL A 87 -10.93 -7.11 13.31
N LEU A 88 -10.15 -7.31 12.23
CA LEU A 88 -9.18 -8.38 12.18
C LEU A 88 -8.17 -8.26 13.31
N ASP A 89 -7.69 -7.05 13.64
CA ASP A 89 -6.72 -6.75 14.71
C ASP A 89 -7.29 -6.92 16.14
N TRP A 90 -8.58 -6.61 16.35
CA TRP A 90 -9.24 -6.77 17.66
C TRP A 90 -9.48 -8.25 18.02
N ALA A 91 -9.67 -9.15 17.07
CA ALA A 91 -9.99 -10.57 17.37
C ALA A 91 -8.94 -11.37 18.20
N GLU A 92 -7.87 -10.74 18.69
CA GLU A 92 -6.83 -11.34 19.56
C GLU A 92 -6.78 -10.80 21.01
N THR A 93 -7.60 -9.81 21.40
CA THR A 93 -7.74 -9.39 22.82
C THR A 93 -8.95 -10.02 23.49
#